data_AF-A0A8S2DKQ1-F1
#
_entry.id   AF-A0A8S2DKQ1-F1
#
_cell.length_a   1.000
_cell.length_b   1.000
_cell.length_c   1.000
_cell.angle_alpha   90.00
_cell.angle_beta   90.00
_cell.angle_gamma   90.00
#
_symmetry.space_group_name_H-M   'P 1'
#
loop_
_entity.id
_entity.type
_entity.pdbx_description
1 polymer ?
#
loop_
_entity_poly.entity_id
_entity_poly.type
_entity_poly.pdbx_seq_one_letter_code
_entity_poly.pdbx_strand_id
1 'polypeptide(L)'
;MELWFRRPSEWENDERMDALFCVFKQRDLNPLHYDAKMKFWIETILSYCEDHGLLQIDVPTMVSCFRRKGKTPKCLDRIFEELNRQKRFMSSADYSKSQQTSWMSWTLNKVASPLNWMSAKTPIDQDVFIIKELVDVRVLNNY
;
A
#
# COMPACT_ATOMS: atom_id res chain seq x y z
N MET A 1 -23.21 7.63 2.76
CA MET A 1 -22.66 7.90 1.41
C MET A 1 -21.47 6.98 1.24
N GLU A 2 -21.69 5.80 0.63
CA GLU A 2 -20.61 4.89 0.26
C GLU A 2 -19.99 5.43 -1.03
N LEU A 3 -18.91 6.19 -0.90
CA LEU A 3 -18.10 6.59 -2.06
C LEU A 3 -17.50 5.31 -2.63
N TRP A 4 -18.04 4.89 -3.76
CA TRP A 4 -17.85 3.60 -4.36
C TRP A 4 -16.43 3.50 -4.91
N PHE A 5 -15.65 2.58 -4.35
CA PHE A 5 -14.52 1.99 -5.07
C PHE A 5 -14.98 1.58 -6.48
N ARG A 6 -14.26 2.02 -7.53
CA ARG A 6 -14.48 1.48 -8.87
C ARG A 6 -14.11 -0.01 -8.85
N ARG A 7 -15.15 -0.84 -8.70
CA ARG A 7 -14.98 -2.29 -8.60
C ARG A 7 -14.38 -2.84 -9.89
N PRO A 8 -13.37 -3.73 -9.80
CA PRO A 8 -12.89 -4.49 -10.94
C PRO A 8 -14.04 -5.28 -11.57
N SER A 9 -13.95 -5.56 -12.87
CA SER A 9 -14.97 -6.35 -13.59
C SER A 9 -15.21 -7.73 -12.95
N GLU A 10 -14.20 -8.25 -12.28
CA GLU A 10 -14.17 -9.50 -11.55
C GLU A 10 -15.07 -9.51 -10.33
N TRP A 11 -15.38 -8.35 -9.76
CA TRP A 11 -16.04 -8.20 -8.46
C TRP A 11 -17.44 -8.79 -8.41
N GLU A 12 -18.13 -8.83 -9.56
CA GLU A 12 -19.47 -9.37 -9.69
C GLU A 12 -19.48 -10.89 -9.94
N ASN A 13 -18.34 -11.50 -10.28
CA ASN A 13 -18.21 -12.95 -10.44
C ASN A 13 -17.83 -13.61 -9.11
N ASP A 14 -18.77 -14.35 -8.52
CA ASP A 14 -18.59 -14.97 -7.21
C ASP A 14 -17.48 -16.01 -7.16
N GLU A 15 -17.42 -16.90 -8.15
CA GLU A 15 -16.41 -17.94 -8.23
C GLU A 15 -15.00 -17.33 -8.37
N ARG A 16 -14.87 -16.32 -9.24
CA ARG A 16 -13.60 -15.63 -9.46
C ARG A 16 -13.15 -14.88 -8.21
N MET A 17 -14.07 -14.19 -7.52
CA MET A 17 -13.75 -13.47 -6.29
C MET A 17 -13.41 -14.42 -5.13
N ASP A 18 -14.05 -15.57 -5.02
CA ASP A 18 -13.69 -16.58 -4.03
C ASP A 18 -12.26 -17.09 -4.25
N ALA A 19 -11.87 -17.34 -5.50
CA ALA A 19 -10.49 -17.70 -5.83
C ALA A 19 -9.50 -16.55 -5.53
N LEU A 20 -9.88 -15.30 -5.83
CA LEU A 20 -9.07 -14.11 -5.56
C LEU A 20 -8.92 -13.84 -4.06
N PHE A 21 -9.89 -14.21 -3.22
CA PHE A 21 -9.86 -13.99 -1.77
C PHE A 21 -9.09 -15.08 -1.00
N CYS A 22 -8.91 -16.26 -1.58
CA CYS A 22 -8.13 -17.33 -0.98
C CYS A 22 -6.67 -16.92 -0.70
N VAL A 23 -5.95 -17.64 0.15
CA VAL A 23 -4.50 -17.47 0.30
C VAL A 23 -3.76 -17.79 -1.01
N PHE A 24 -2.51 -17.31 -1.15
CA PHE A 24 -1.67 -17.75 -2.26
C PHE A 24 -1.25 -19.22 -2.09
N LYS A 25 -1.28 -19.97 -3.20
CA LYS A 25 -0.63 -21.28 -3.27
C LYS A 25 0.85 -21.10 -3.60
N GLN A 26 1.64 -22.17 -3.46
CA GLN A 26 3.05 -22.14 -3.88
C GLN A 26 3.15 -21.73 -5.35
N ARG A 27 4.00 -20.73 -5.64
CA ARG A 27 4.17 -20.18 -6.98
C ARG A 27 4.64 -21.24 -7.97
N ASP A 28 5.51 -22.15 -7.55
CA ASP A 28 6.09 -23.19 -8.43
C ASP A 28 5.04 -24.17 -8.97
N LEU A 29 3.93 -24.37 -8.26
CA LEU A 29 2.83 -25.22 -8.71
C LEU A 29 2.00 -24.56 -9.81
N ASN A 30 1.91 -23.23 -9.80
CA ASN A 30 1.14 -22.48 -10.78
C ASN A 30 1.57 -21.01 -10.85
N PRO A 31 2.68 -20.70 -11.54
CA PRO A 31 3.24 -19.36 -11.56
C PRO A 31 2.31 -18.37 -12.29
N LEU A 32 1.63 -18.81 -13.35
CA LEU A 32 0.71 -17.98 -14.12
C LEU A 32 -0.46 -17.47 -13.28
N HIS A 33 -1.14 -18.37 -12.55
CA HIS A 33 -2.25 -17.96 -11.69
C HIS A 33 -1.78 -17.16 -10.47
N TYR A 34 -0.62 -17.49 -9.91
CA TYR A 34 -0.02 -16.71 -8.83
C TYR A 34 0.23 -15.27 -9.30
N ASP A 35 0.93 -15.09 -10.41
CA ASP A 35 1.34 -13.78 -10.92
C ASP A 35 0.12 -12.97 -11.39
N ALA A 36 -0.87 -13.60 -12.01
CA ALA A 36 -2.12 -12.94 -12.40
C ALA A 36 -2.90 -12.43 -11.17
N LYS A 37 -2.98 -13.23 -10.11
CA LYS A 37 -3.63 -12.83 -8.85
C LYS A 37 -2.86 -11.72 -8.14
N MET A 38 -1.52 -11.79 -8.14
CA MET A 38 -0.67 -10.74 -7.58
C MET A 38 -0.90 -9.41 -8.31
N LYS A 39 -0.85 -9.43 -9.65
CA LYS A 39 -1.10 -8.28 -10.50
C LYS A 39 -2.47 -7.66 -10.24
N PHE A 40 -3.53 -8.47 -10.26
CA PHE A 40 -4.90 -8.03 -10.00
C PHE A 40 -5.02 -7.24 -8.70
N TRP A 41 -4.47 -7.77 -7.61
CA TRP A 41 -4.60 -7.14 -6.31
C TRP A 41 -3.76 -5.87 -6.18
N ILE A 42 -2.56 -5.85 -6.76
CA ILE A 42 -1.73 -4.64 -6.79
C ILE A 42 -2.46 -3.52 -7.53
N GLU A 43 -2.98 -3.79 -8.73
CA GLU A 43 -3.73 -2.81 -9.53
C GLU A 43 -4.99 -2.33 -8.81
N THR A 44 -5.71 -3.24 -8.15
CA THR A 44 -6.90 -2.94 -7.34
C THR A 44 -6.57 -2.00 -6.18
N ILE A 45 -5.51 -2.28 -5.43
CA ILE A 45 -5.08 -1.44 -4.30
C ILE A 45 -4.66 -0.07 -4.78
N LEU A 46 -3.85 0.00 -5.85
CA LEU A 46 -3.37 1.28 -6.39
C LEU A 46 -4.53 2.14 -6.91
N SER A 47 -5.44 1.55 -7.69
CA SER A 47 -6.63 2.26 -8.18
C SER A 47 -7.51 2.75 -7.02
N TYR A 48 -7.70 1.94 -5.98
CA TYR A 48 -8.44 2.37 -4.78
C TYR A 48 -7.76 3.58 -4.11
N CYS A 49 -6.44 3.55 -3.98
CA CYS A 49 -5.70 4.64 -3.35
C CYS A 49 -5.71 5.91 -4.19
N GLU A 50 -5.62 5.79 -5.51
CA GLU A 50 -5.73 6.91 -6.44
C GLU A 50 -7.11 7.57 -6.35
N ASP A 51 -8.19 6.78 -6.45
CA ASP A 51 -9.58 7.25 -6.39
C ASP A 51 -9.89 7.99 -5.07
N HIS A 52 -9.26 7.59 -3.97
CA HIS A 52 -9.46 8.16 -2.63
C HIS A 52 -8.35 9.16 -2.24
N GLY A 53 -7.38 9.40 -3.11
CA GLY A 53 -6.25 10.28 -2.86
C GLY A 53 -5.35 9.86 -1.69
N LEU A 54 -5.32 8.57 -1.36
CA LEU A 54 -4.56 7.98 -0.27
C LEU A 54 -3.10 7.82 -0.66
N LEU A 55 -2.21 8.40 0.14
CA LEU A 55 -0.76 8.22 0.01
C LEU A 55 -0.20 7.22 1.01
N GLN A 56 -1.01 6.85 1.99
CA GLN A 56 -0.65 5.95 3.09
C GLN A 56 -1.77 4.95 3.31
N ILE A 57 -1.41 3.68 3.45
CA ILE A 57 -2.35 2.58 3.71
C ILE A 57 -1.74 1.55 4.64
N ASP A 58 -2.59 0.87 5.41
CA ASP A 58 -2.24 -0.29 6.23
C ASP A 58 -3.08 -1.51 5.81
N VAL A 59 -2.57 -2.72 6.11
CA VAL A 59 -3.21 -3.97 5.72
C VAL A 59 -4.60 -4.15 6.34
N PRO A 60 -4.80 -3.96 7.67
CA PRO A 60 -6.13 -4.06 8.29
C PRO A 60 -7.20 -3.20 7.62
N THR A 61 -6.86 -1.94 7.31
CA THR A 61 -7.78 -1.03 6.61
C THR A 61 -8.13 -1.57 5.24
N MET A 62 -7.16 -2.01 4.44
CA MET A 62 -7.45 -2.59 3.11
C MET A 62 -8.29 -3.86 3.18
N VAL A 63 -8.02 -4.76 4.15
CA VAL A 63 -8.82 -5.98 4.37
C VAL A 63 -10.29 -5.63 4.63
N SER A 64 -10.54 -4.57 5.41
CA SER A 64 -11.88 -4.06 5.69
C SER A 64 -12.52 -3.42 4.46
N CYS A 65 -11.79 -2.57 3.74
CA CYS A 65 -12.27 -1.89 2.53
C CYS A 65 -12.68 -2.87 1.42
N PHE A 66 -11.96 -3.97 1.27
CA PHE A 66 -12.24 -5.00 0.27
C PHE A 66 -13.19 -6.10 0.77
N ARG A 67 -13.92 -5.88 1.87
CA ARG A 67 -14.92 -6.86 2.35
C ARG A 67 -16.06 -7.00 1.33
N ARG A 68 -16.35 -8.24 0.94
CA ARG A 68 -17.40 -8.58 -0.04
C ARG A 68 -18.24 -9.74 0.45
N LYS A 69 -19.57 -9.58 0.51
CA LYS A 69 -20.51 -10.64 0.93
C LYS A 69 -20.11 -11.34 2.24
N GLY A 70 -19.62 -10.56 3.21
CA GLY A 70 -19.16 -11.07 4.51
C GLY A 70 -17.77 -11.75 4.51
N LYS A 71 -17.10 -11.86 3.36
CA LYS A 71 -15.73 -12.38 3.24
C LYS A 71 -14.72 -11.24 3.12
N THR A 72 -13.49 -11.49 3.55
CA THR A 72 -12.35 -10.60 3.39
C THR A 72 -11.23 -11.30 2.62
N PRO A 73 -10.37 -10.55 1.90
CA PRO A 73 -9.27 -11.13 1.16
C PRO A 73 -8.15 -11.61 2.09
N LYS A 74 -7.96 -12.93 2.18
CA LYS A 74 -6.94 -13.57 3.02
C LYS A 74 -5.53 -13.50 2.44
N CYS A 75 -5.39 -12.99 1.23
CA CYS A 75 -4.12 -12.92 0.51
C CYS A 75 -3.40 -11.58 0.67
N LEU A 76 -4.02 -10.56 1.27
CA LEU A 76 -3.45 -9.21 1.26
C LEU A 76 -2.10 -9.13 1.95
N ASP A 77 -1.89 -9.82 3.07
CA ASP A 77 -0.58 -9.85 3.75
C ASP A 77 0.55 -10.19 2.78
N ARG A 78 0.36 -11.23 1.96
CA ARG A 78 1.34 -11.66 0.97
C ARG A 78 1.57 -10.64 -0.15
N ILE A 79 0.55 -9.88 -0.52
CA ILE A 79 0.68 -8.81 -1.52
C ILE A 79 1.50 -7.65 -0.96
N PHE A 80 1.25 -7.28 0.29
CA PHE A 80 2.01 -6.21 0.97
C PHE A 80 3.47 -6.61 1.21
N GLU A 81 3.73 -7.86 1.59
CA GLU A 81 5.09 -8.42 1.64
C GLU A 81 5.81 -8.27 0.29
N GLU A 82 5.14 -8.61 -0.81
CA GLU A 82 5.71 -8.53 -2.15
C GLU A 82 5.95 -7.07 -2.59
N LEU A 83 5.01 -6.16 -2.29
CA LEU A 83 5.15 -4.74 -2.59
C LEU A 83 6.30 -4.08 -1.80
N ASN A 84 6.49 -4.51 -0.54
CA ASN A 84 7.64 -4.12 0.27
C ASN A 84 8.94 -4.68 -0.31
N ARG A 85 8.97 -5.97 -0.69
CA ARG A 85 10.13 -6.63 -1.33
C ARG A 85 10.53 -5.95 -2.63
N GLN A 86 9.57 -5.54 -3.45
CA GLN A 86 9.79 -4.84 -4.71
C GLN A 86 10.14 -3.35 -4.52
N LYS A 87 10.18 -2.84 -3.28
CA LYS A 87 10.42 -1.42 -2.96
C LYS A 87 9.41 -0.46 -3.61
N ARG A 88 8.26 -0.97 -4.05
CA ARG A 88 7.15 -0.17 -4.62
C ARG A 88 6.42 0.61 -3.53
N PHE A 89 6.42 0.05 -2.32
CA PHE A 89 6.07 0.77 -1.11
C PHE A 89 7.31 1.22 -0.35
N MET A 90 7.19 2.35 0.35
CA MET A 90 8.15 2.79 1.35
C MET A 90 7.47 2.70 2.70
N SER A 91 8.07 2.03 3.69
CA SER A 91 7.58 2.17 5.07
C SER A 91 7.60 3.65 5.46
N SER A 92 6.61 4.12 6.23
CA SER A 92 6.63 5.48 6.80
C SER A 92 7.96 5.80 7.53
N ALA A 93 8.58 4.80 8.15
CA ALA A 93 9.89 4.92 8.79
C ALA A 93 11.03 5.15 7.77
N ASP A 94 11.01 4.43 6.65
CA ASP A 94 12.00 4.59 5.57
C ASP A 94 11.79 5.87 4.79
N TYR A 95 10.54 6.33 4.63
CA TYR A 95 10.21 7.63 4.04
C TYR A 95 10.67 8.78 4.93
N SER A 96 10.49 8.67 6.24
CA SER A 96 11.02 9.66 7.19
C SER A 96 12.55 9.74 7.09
N LYS A 97 13.24 8.61 6.90
CA LYS A 97 14.69 8.55 6.69
C LYS A 97 15.12 9.03 5.29
N SER A 98 14.37 8.72 4.23
CA SER A 98 14.69 9.19 2.87
C SER A 98 14.40 10.67 2.72
N GLN A 99 13.34 11.17 3.36
CA GLN A 99 13.12 12.60 3.54
C GLN A 99 14.26 13.19 4.33
N GLN A 100 14.70 12.63 5.48
CA GLN A 100 15.92 13.08 6.15
C GLN A 100 17.12 13.16 5.23
N THR A 101 17.35 12.16 4.39
CA THR A 101 18.50 12.16 3.48
C THR A 101 18.33 13.18 2.35
N SER A 102 17.12 13.31 1.80
CA SER A 102 16.78 14.26 0.75
C SER A 102 16.71 15.69 1.31
N TRP A 103 16.37 15.87 2.59
CA TRP A 103 16.28 17.14 3.28
C TRP A 103 17.59 17.64 3.87
N MET A 104 18.41 16.74 4.39
CA MET A 104 19.79 17.05 4.79
C MET A 104 20.68 17.42 3.59
N SER A 105 20.32 17.00 2.36
CA SER A 105 21.03 17.38 1.13
C SER A 105 20.79 18.84 0.71
N TRP A 106 19.66 19.47 1.10
CA TRP A 106 19.46 20.93 0.95
C TRP A 106 19.75 21.73 2.22
N THR A 107 19.67 21.13 3.42
CA THR A 107 19.88 21.87 4.68
C THR A 107 21.31 21.89 5.21
N LEU A 108 22.29 21.29 4.54
CA LEU A 108 23.70 21.65 4.78
C LEU A 108 24.02 23.12 4.43
N ASN A 109 23.02 23.90 3.97
CA ASN A 109 23.15 25.35 3.85
C ASN A 109 22.29 26.20 4.80
N LYS A 110 21.52 25.64 5.76
CA LYS A 110 20.89 26.45 6.84
C LYS A 110 20.75 25.71 8.17
N VAL A 111 21.70 26.03 9.06
CA VAL A 111 21.61 26.30 10.51
C VAL A 111 20.73 25.39 11.40
N ALA A 112 21.36 24.91 12.48
CA ALA A 112 20.93 23.89 13.43
C ALA A 112 19.73 24.22 14.37
N SER A 113 18.87 23.20 14.60
CA SER A 113 18.23 22.72 15.87
C SER A 113 17.37 23.66 16.76
N PRO A 114 16.46 23.20 17.68
CA PRO A 114 16.63 22.01 18.55
C PRO A 114 15.42 21.09 18.87
N LEU A 115 15.79 19.84 19.14
CA LEU A 115 15.24 18.84 20.09
C LEU A 115 13.97 19.22 20.89
N ASN A 116 12.77 18.83 20.46
CA ASN A 116 11.59 18.79 21.35
C ASN A 116 10.52 17.73 21.02
N TRP A 117 10.81 16.70 20.22
CA TRP A 117 9.82 15.65 19.91
C TRP A 117 10.09 14.30 20.61
N MET A 118 10.82 14.31 21.72
CA MET A 118 10.84 13.16 22.64
C MET A 118 9.71 13.28 23.65
N SER A 119 8.50 12.83 23.30
CA SER A 119 7.59 12.09 24.21
C SER A 119 6.24 11.83 23.57
N ALA A 120 6.17 10.77 22.78
CA ALA A 120 5.08 9.82 22.84
C ALA A 120 5.63 8.48 22.32
N LYS A 121 5.97 7.57 23.24
CA LYS A 121 6.14 6.16 22.88
C LYS A 121 4.76 5.62 22.50
N THR A 122 4.40 5.71 21.23
CA THR A 122 3.38 4.82 20.67
C THR A 122 4.07 3.51 20.29
N PRO A 123 3.48 2.35 20.63
CA PRO A 123 4.04 1.05 20.28
C PRO A 123 4.31 0.97 18.78
N ILE A 124 5.53 0.58 18.47
CA ILE A 124 6.00 0.17 17.15
C ILE A 124 5.22 -1.09 16.78
N ASP A 125 4.14 -0.98 15.99
CA ASP A 125 3.71 -1.99 15.00
C ASP A 125 2.43 -1.54 14.24
N GLN A 126 2.57 -0.59 13.32
CA GLN A 126 1.60 -0.46 12.23
C GLN A 126 2.38 -0.28 10.94
N ASP A 127 2.38 -1.31 10.12
CA ASP A 127 2.95 -1.31 8.78
C ASP A 127 2.14 -0.36 7.88
N VAL A 128 2.36 0.94 8.07
CA VAL A 128 1.85 1.99 7.21
C VAL A 128 2.78 2.12 6.02
N PHE A 129 2.26 1.77 4.85
CA PHE A 129 2.97 1.79 3.58
C PHE A 129 2.66 3.08 2.83
N ILE A 130 3.71 3.74 2.36
CA ILE A 130 3.64 4.90 1.47
C ILE A 130 3.76 4.41 0.04
N ILE A 131 2.81 4.80 -0.80
CA ILE A 131 2.75 4.39 -2.20
C ILE A 131 3.58 5.36 -3.04
N LYS A 132 4.82 4.99 -3.35
CA LYS A 132 5.77 5.86 -4.07
C LYS A 132 5.23 6.34 -5.41
N GLU A 133 4.58 5.44 -6.14
CA GLU A 133 4.02 5.70 -7.47
C GLU A 133 2.99 6.84 -7.46
N LEU A 134 2.23 6.99 -6.37
CA LEU A 134 1.24 8.06 -6.25
C LEU A 134 1.86 9.37 -5.74
N VAL A 135 2.99 9.30 -5.01
CA VAL A 135 3.75 10.48 -4.57
C VAL A 135 4.40 11.14 -5.79
N ASP A 136 5.07 10.37 -6.66
CA ASP A 136 5.77 10.92 -7.82
C ASP A 136 4.80 11.59 -8.81
N VAL A 137 3.65 10.97 -9.08
CA VAL A 137 2.59 11.55 -9.94
C VAL A 137 2.06 12.87 -9.38
N ARG A 138 1.81 12.95 -8.06
CA ARG A 138 1.34 14.19 -7.44
C ARG A 138 2.39 15.29 -7.43
N VAL A 139 3.66 14.95 -7.25
CA VAL A 139 4.76 15.93 -7.32
C VAL A 139 4.85 16.50 -8.74
N LEU A 140 4.81 15.66 -9.77
CA LEU A 140 4.91 16.08 -11.17
C LEU A 140 3.71 16.94 -11.65
N ASN A 141 2.50 16.68 -11.15
CA ASN A 141 1.31 17.44 -11.53
C ASN A 141 1.16 18.80 -10.82
N ASN A 142 2.05 19.14 -9.88
CA ASN A 142 2.06 20.42 -9.17
C ASN A 142 3.17 21.39 -9.64
N TYR A 143 3.82 21.10 -10.79
CA TYR A 143 4.77 21.97 -11.47
C TYR A 143 4.28 22.37 -12.86
#